data_AF-A0AAE8EKQ9-F1
#
_entry.id   AF-A0AAE8EKQ9-F1
#
_cell.length_a   1.000
_cell.length_b   1.000
_cell.length_c   1.000
_cell.angle_alpha   90.00
_cell.angle_beta   90.00
_cell.angle_gamma   90.00
#
_symmetry.space_group_name_H-M   'P 1'
#
loop_
_entity.id
_entity.type
_entity.pdbx_description
1 polymer ?
#
loop_
_entity_poly.entity_id
_entity_poly.type
_entity_poly.pdbx_seq_one_letter_code
_entity_poly.pdbx_strand_id
1 'polypeptide(L)'
;MNTDDKNRQPRTEKTIKQKIASAQMRLNRLKSKEKSQTKSSETRLKIILGAEVAKALGCKVEDVDKEYVLGVLLQASSNNAEVKAKIKLRGKRFLEDMVGKQA
;
A
#
# COMPACT_ATOMS: atom_id res chain seq x y z
N MET A 1 23.97 -59.55 17.72
CA MET A 1 24.50 -58.20 18.00
C MET A 1 24.05 -57.25 16.91
N ASN A 2 23.64 -56.05 17.30
CA ASN A 2 23.21 -54.91 16.48
C ASN A 2 24.16 -54.59 15.31
N THR A 3 23.61 -54.11 14.19
CA THR A 3 23.86 -52.76 13.63
C THR A 3 23.16 -52.53 12.28
N ASP A 4 21.85 -52.28 12.25
CA ASP A 4 21.17 -51.81 11.01
C ASP A 4 20.38 -50.49 11.18
N ASP A 5 20.41 -49.87 12.37
CA ASP A 5 19.64 -48.66 12.63
C ASP A 5 20.29 -47.34 12.16
N LYS A 6 21.53 -47.36 11.67
CA LYS A 6 22.25 -46.12 11.28
C LYS A 6 21.93 -45.61 9.87
N ASN A 7 21.27 -46.38 8.99
CA ASN A 7 21.06 -45.99 7.59
C ASN A 7 19.71 -45.29 7.30
N ARG A 8 18.73 -45.35 8.22
CA ARG A 8 17.44 -44.64 8.04
C ARG A 8 17.51 -43.14 8.36
N GLN A 9 18.32 -42.75 9.35
CA GLN A 9 18.51 -41.35 9.79
C GLN A 9 18.97 -40.38 8.68
N PRO A 10 19.94 -40.71 7.80
CA PRO A 10 20.35 -39.79 6.73
C PRO A 10 19.28 -39.61 5.64
N ARG A 11 18.38 -40.59 5.43
CA ARG A 11 17.24 -40.45 4.51
C ARG A 11 16.17 -39.52 5.09
N THR A 12 15.80 -39.69 6.36
CA THR A 12 14.85 -38.78 7.04
C THR A 12 15.39 -37.35 7.14
N GLU A 13 16.68 -37.14 7.42
CA GLU A 13 17.29 -35.80 7.40
C GLU A 13 17.25 -35.16 6.02
N LYS A 14 17.56 -35.91 4.94
CA LYS A 14 17.43 -35.41 3.56
C LYS A 14 15.99 -35.00 3.25
N THR A 15 15.00 -35.76 3.72
CA THR A 15 13.58 -35.42 3.57
C THR A 15 13.17 -34.17 4.38
N ILE A 16 13.69 -34.00 5.60
CA ILE A 16 13.43 -32.80 6.42
C ILE A 16 14.08 -31.56 5.78
N LYS A 17 15.34 -31.65 5.34
CA LYS A 17 16.04 -30.57 4.63
C LYS A 17 15.30 -30.15 3.35
N GLN A 18 14.78 -31.11 2.58
CA GLN A 18 13.94 -30.84 1.41
C GLN A 18 12.63 -30.14 1.76
N LYS A 19 11.94 -30.56 2.84
CA LYS A 19 10.72 -29.89 3.33
C LYS A 19 11.01 -28.46 3.79
N ILE A 20 12.13 -28.23 4.49
CA ILE A 20 12.58 -26.88 4.90
C ILE A 20 12.87 -26.02 3.67
N ALA A 21 13.61 -26.54 2.68
CA ALA A 21 13.90 -25.82 1.44
C ALA A 21 12.62 -25.48 0.65
N SER A 22 11.67 -26.42 0.57
CA SER A 22 10.36 -26.20 -0.07
C SER A 22 9.55 -25.12 0.65
N ALA A 23 9.48 -25.17 1.98
CA ALA A 23 8.82 -24.16 2.80
C ALA A 23 9.47 -22.79 2.64
N GLN A 24 10.81 -22.72 2.63
CA GLN A 24 11.55 -21.47 2.43
C GLN A 24 11.33 -20.89 1.04
N MET A 25 11.30 -21.71 -0.01
CA MET A 25 10.96 -21.27 -1.37
C MET A 25 9.54 -20.71 -1.42
N ARG A 26 8.57 -21.38 -0.81
CA ARG A 26 7.18 -20.90 -0.74
C ARG A 26 7.08 -19.59 0.03
N LEU A 27 7.78 -19.46 1.15
CA LEU A 27 7.84 -18.23 1.95
C LEU A 27 8.43 -17.07 1.14
N ASN A 28 9.55 -17.30 0.44
CA ASN A 28 10.18 -16.28 -0.40
C ASN A 28 9.23 -15.84 -1.53
N ARG A 29 8.52 -16.78 -2.17
CA ARG A 29 7.51 -16.46 -3.19
C ARG A 29 6.38 -15.62 -2.63
N LEU A 30 5.86 -15.97 -1.45
CA LEU A 30 4.80 -15.22 -0.80
C LEU A 30 5.25 -13.80 -0.43
N LYS A 31 6.45 -13.64 0.14
CA LYS A 31 7.03 -12.32 0.43
C LYS A 31 7.20 -11.46 -0.83
N SER A 32 7.66 -12.04 -1.93
CA SER A 32 7.76 -11.31 -3.21
C SER A 32 6.38 -10.92 -3.76
N LYS A 33 5.38 -11.80 -3.64
CA LYS A 33 4.01 -11.50 -4.05
C LYS A 33 3.39 -10.39 -3.20
N GLU A 34 3.56 -10.45 -1.89
CA GLU A 34 3.13 -9.40 -0.96
C GLU A 34 3.75 -8.04 -1.33
N LYS A 35 5.08 -7.97 -1.52
CA LYS A 35 5.75 -6.75 -1.98
C LYS A 35 5.16 -6.21 -3.28
N SER A 36 4.87 -7.08 -4.25
CA SER A 36 4.26 -6.65 -5.52
C SER A 36 2.83 -6.13 -5.33
N GLN A 37 2.03 -6.74 -4.45
CA GLN A 37 0.67 -6.29 -4.15
C GLN A 37 0.69 -4.95 -3.41
N THR A 38 1.59 -4.77 -2.45
CA THR A 38 1.74 -3.49 -1.73
C THR A 38 2.06 -2.36 -2.71
N LYS A 39 3.02 -2.54 -3.62
CA LYS A 39 3.36 -1.54 -4.65
C LYS A 39 2.17 -1.23 -5.56
N SER A 40 1.41 -2.26 -5.96
CA SER A 40 0.21 -2.09 -6.79
C SER A 40 -0.87 -1.29 -6.06
N SER A 41 -1.13 -1.60 -4.79
CA SER A 41 -2.11 -0.88 -3.97
C SER A 41 -1.70 0.57 -3.73
N GLU A 42 -0.42 0.82 -3.43
CA GLU A 42 0.12 2.16 -3.26
C GLU A 42 -0.02 3.00 -4.55
N THR A 43 0.28 2.40 -5.70
CA THR A 43 0.13 3.05 -7.01
C THR A 43 -1.35 3.40 -7.27
N ARG A 44 -2.27 2.48 -6.99
CA ARG A 44 -3.71 2.73 -7.13
C ARG A 44 -4.18 3.88 -6.24
N LEU A 45 -3.71 3.95 -5.00
CA LEU A 45 -4.03 5.06 -4.08
C LEU A 45 -3.53 6.41 -4.60
N LYS A 46 -2.31 6.47 -5.14
CA LYS A 46 -1.75 7.69 -5.76
C LYS A 46 -2.59 8.15 -6.96
N ILE A 47 -3.04 7.21 -7.79
CA ILE A 47 -3.89 7.51 -8.95
C ILE A 47 -5.25 8.06 -8.51
N ILE A 48 -5.89 7.41 -7.54
CA ILE A 48 -7.20 7.86 -7.02
C ILE A 48 -7.07 9.28 -6.45
N LEU A 49 -6.05 9.53 -5.62
CA LEU A 49 -5.83 10.85 -5.05
C LEU A 49 -5.62 11.92 -6.15
N GLY A 50 -4.83 11.61 -7.18
CA GLY A 50 -4.65 12.52 -8.31
C GLY A 50 -5.95 12.85 -9.02
N ALA A 51 -6.82 11.85 -9.22
CA ALA A 51 -8.14 12.04 -9.81
C ALA A 51 -9.08 12.86 -8.91
N GLU A 52 -9.03 12.65 -7.59
CA GLU A 52 -9.81 13.43 -6.62
C GLU A 52 -9.40 14.89 -6.62
N VAL A 53 -8.10 15.18 -6.64
CA VAL A 53 -7.57 16.55 -6.70
C VAL A 53 -7.99 17.25 -7.99
N ALA A 54 -7.85 16.59 -9.15
CA ALA A 54 -8.29 17.13 -10.43
C ALA A 54 -9.80 17.45 -10.44
N LYS A 55 -10.63 16.51 -9.95
CA LYS A 55 -12.07 16.72 -9.84
C LYS A 55 -12.41 17.86 -8.86
N ALA A 56 -11.63 18.04 -7.80
CA ALA A 56 -11.80 19.14 -6.86
C ALA A 56 -11.52 20.51 -7.48
N LEU A 57 -10.53 20.57 -8.38
CA LEU A 57 -10.13 21.78 -9.09
C LEU A 57 -10.94 22.03 -10.37
N GLY A 58 -11.78 21.07 -10.79
CA GLY A 58 -12.57 21.17 -12.03
C GLY A 58 -11.71 21.13 -13.30
N CYS A 59 -10.52 20.53 -13.22
CA CYS A 59 -9.60 20.40 -14.35
C CYS A 59 -9.27 18.93 -14.65
N LYS A 60 -8.54 18.67 -15.74
CA LYS A 60 -8.00 17.34 -15.99
C LYS A 60 -6.79 17.08 -15.11
N VAL A 61 -6.45 15.81 -14.90
CA VAL A 61 -5.27 15.40 -14.09
C VAL A 61 -3.97 15.96 -14.65
N GLU A 62 -3.85 16.07 -15.98
CA GLU A 62 -2.69 16.66 -16.67
C GLU A 62 -2.52 18.17 -16.42
N ASP A 63 -3.63 18.87 -16.11
CA ASP A 63 -3.69 20.32 -15.92
C ASP A 63 -3.62 20.72 -14.43
N VAL A 64 -3.40 19.78 -13.52
CA VAL A 64 -3.24 20.08 -12.09
C VAL A 64 -1.91 20.80 -11.88
N ASP A 65 -1.98 22.08 -11.47
CA ASP A 65 -0.83 22.88 -11.03
C ASP A 65 -0.27 22.30 -9.72
N LYS A 66 0.88 21.63 -9.83
CA LYS A 66 1.47 20.88 -8.71
C LYS A 66 2.10 21.83 -7.70
N GLU A 67 2.72 22.90 -8.19
CA GLU A 67 3.37 23.93 -7.41
C GLU A 67 2.35 24.63 -6.51
N TYR A 68 1.19 25.00 -7.06
CA TYR A 68 0.09 25.58 -6.31
C TYR A 68 -0.45 24.62 -5.24
N VAL A 69 -0.78 23.38 -5.62
CA VAL A 69 -1.33 22.38 -4.68
C VAL A 69 -0.37 22.11 -3.52
N LEU A 70 0.93 21.92 -3.80
CA LEU A 70 1.93 21.69 -2.77
C LEU A 70 2.16 22.94 -1.90
N GLY A 71 2.14 24.13 -2.49
CA GLY A 71 2.23 25.40 -1.75
C GLY A 71 1.11 25.57 -0.73
N VAL A 72 -0.14 25.30 -1.14
CA VAL A 72 -1.31 25.35 -0.24
C VAL A 72 -1.19 24.32 0.89
N LEU A 73 -0.72 23.10 0.60
CA LEU A 73 -0.51 22.07 1.62
C LEU A 73 0.55 22.46 2.65
N LEU A 74 1.66 23.06 2.20
CA LEU A 74 2.72 23.55 3.07
C LEU A 74 2.19 24.68 3.98
N GLN A 75 1.47 25.65 3.42
CA GLN A 75 0.83 26.73 4.20
C GLN A 75 -0.20 26.18 5.20
N ALA A 76 -0.95 25.13 4.84
CA ALA A 76 -1.91 24.50 5.73
C ALA A 76 -1.23 23.75 6.89
N SER A 77 -0.06 23.17 6.65
CA SER A 77 0.69 22.34 7.61
C SER A 77 1.37 23.11 8.74
N SER A 78 1.62 24.41 8.58
CA SER A 78 2.16 25.30 9.62
C SER A 78 1.12 25.81 10.63
N ASN A 79 -0.16 25.42 10.50
CA ASN A 79 -1.24 25.97 11.31
C ASN A 79 -1.55 25.15 12.59
N ASN A 80 -2.08 25.85 13.60
CA ASN A 80 -2.60 25.29 14.86
C ASN A 80 -3.63 24.15 14.61
N ALA A 81 -3.69 23.17 15.50
CA ALA A 81 -4.54 21.98 15.41
C ALA A 81 -6.03 22.28 15.15
N GLU A 82 -6.53 23.40 15.66
CA GLU A 82 -7.90 23.86 15.43
C GLU A 82 -8.17 24.22 13.95
N VAL A 83 -7.21 24.90 13.31
CA VAL A 83 -7.31 25.27 11.89
C VAL A 83 -7.26 24.01 11.03
N LYS A 84 -6.38 23.05 11.37
CA LYS A 84 -6.31 21.75 10.69
C LYS A 84 -7.63 20.98 10.80
N ALA A 85 -8.28 21.01 11.97
CA ALA A 85 -9.59 20.39 12.17
C ALA A 85 -10.68 21.03 11.30
N LYS A 86 -10.72 22.38 11.21
CA LYS A 86 -11.66 23.11 10.35
C LYS A 86 -11.45 22.80 8.86
N ILE A 87 -10.20 22.78 8.40
CA ILE A 87 -9.85 22.41 7.02
C ILE A 87 -10.30 20.97 6.72
N LYS A 88 -10.02 20.03 7.63
CA LYS A 88 -10.44 18.62 7.48
C LYS A 88 -11.96 18.48 7.41
N LEU A 89 -12.71 19.23 8.24
CA LEU A 89 -14.17 19.22 8.21
C LEU A 89 -14.72 19.74 6.87
N ARG A 90 -14.15 20.82 6.33
CA ARG A 90 -14.52 21.35 5.01
C ARG A 90 -14.23 20.34 3.90
N GLY A 91 -13.05 19.72 3.91
CA GLY A 91 -12.68 18.68 2.96
C GLY A 91 -13.61 17.47 3.01
N LYS A 92 -14.02 17.03 4.21
CA LYS A 92 -14.97 15.93 4.37
C LYS A 92 -16.33 16.23 3.73
N ARG A 93 -16.90 17.41 3.98
CA ARG A 93 -18.19 17.82 3.37
C ARG A 93 -18.09 17.88 1.85
N PHE A 94 -16.99 18.44 1.34
CA PHE A 94 -16.75 18.50 -0.10
C PHE A 94 -16.70 17.11 -0.76
N LEU A 95 -16.04 16.14 -0.13
CA LEU A 95 -16.01 14.75 -0.61
C LEU A 95 -17.41 14.12 -0.60
N GLU A 96 -18.20 14.35 0.45
CA GLU A 96 -19.59 13.88 0.54
C GLU A 96 -20.44 14.47 -0.60
N ASP A 97 -20.31 15.78 -0.87
CA ASP A 97 -21.02 16.47 -1.97
C ASP A 97 -20.59 15.97 -3.36
N MET A 98 -19.30 15.64 -3.55
CA MET A 98 -18.78 15.07 -4.80
C MET A 98 -19.30 13.67 -5.09
N VAL A 99 -19.57 12.88 -4.04
CA VAL A 99 -20.15 11.53 -4.12
C VAL A 99 -21.65 11.62 -4.39
N GLY A 100 -22.36 12.56 -3.75
CA GLY A 100 -23.79 12.78 -3.98
C GLY A 100 -24.14 13.25 -5.41
N LYS A 101 -23.21 13.90 -6.12
CA LYS A 101 -23.37 14.31 -7.53
C LYS A 101 -23.11 13.19 -8.55
N GLN A 102 -22.69 12.00 -8.12
CA GLN A 102 -22.48 10.83 -8.98
C GLN A 102 -23.65 9.84 -8.97
N ALA A 103 -24.76 10.17 -8.29
CA ALA A 103 -26.01 9.40 -8.27
C ALA A 103 -27.03 9.95 -9.28
#